data_AF-C4FEM7-F1
#
_entry.id   AF-C4FEM7-F1
#
_cell.length_a   1.000
_cell.length_b   1.000
_cell.length_c   1.000
_cell.angle_alpha   90.00
_cell.angle_beta   90.00
_cell.angle_gamma   90.00
#
_symmetry.space_group_name_H-M   'P 1'
#
loop_
_entity.id
_entity.type
_entity.pdbx_description
1 polymer ?
#
loop_
_entity_poly.entity_id
_entity_poly.type
_entity_poly.pdbx_seq_one_letter_code
_entity_poly.pdbx_strand_id
1 'polypeptide(L)'
;MAPTLHFEVGQVAKLPIANLLPGNWTLKVDNLIQNAKDDWNTQEISWNFSKPILFDEEQTDFSSGVIEELVKNVRSYWAMIASEQQQLEIDNNIAVADAYGVRDDAPCDVPLERVSLKRNVAFAYPKDTPEVRNEKFAQDVVKELISYAVGCMFGRYSLDKPGLILASQGETLDDYHAQIPNPSFGPDADNVIPVTETDCFEDDIVTRFRRFLTVAFGKENLAANIAYIEQVLGKSIRKYFVNDFYNDHVKMYSNRPIYWQYSSQTSNKGTFKALVYLHRYTPKTTNVVLNYLRDYANKISDIADSLEHSDRAADQKQAAKLRKAVLECKDYEDQTLYPLATRNLEMDLDDGVLVNYLRMGKALRVIPSIERKRKEVSTWTWPVHPLES
;
A
#
# COMPACT_ATOMS: atom_id res chain seq x y z
N MET A 1 -30.65 4.47 27.45
CA MET A 1 -30.95 5.65 26.62
C MET A 1 -29.99 6.76 27.02
N ALA A 2 -29.33 7.43 26.06
CA ALA A 2 -28.24 8.37 26.32
C ALA A 2 -28.73 9.70 26.96
N PRO A 3 -27.91 10.41 27.75
CA PRO A 3 -28.34 11.57 28.55
C PRO A 3 -28.77 12.82 27.76
N THR A 4 -28.48 12.88 26.46
CA THR A 4 -28.71 14.07 25.61
C THR A 4 -29.86 13.90 24.61
N LEU A 5 -30.54 12.75 24.61
CA LEU A 5 -31.68 12.47 23.75
C LEU A 5 -32.95 12.41 24.60
N HIS A 6 -33.73 13.50 24.61
CA HIS A 6 -35.06 13.53 25.23
C HIS A 6 -36.07 12.79 24.37
N PHE A 7 -36.27 11.50 24.65
CA PHE A 7 -37.41 10.74 24.13
C PHE A 7 -38.47 10.59 25.22
N GLU A 8 -39.68 11.11 24.97
CA GLU A 8 -40.82 10.87 25.85
C GLU A 8 -41.39 9.47 25.60
N VAL A 9 -41.94 8.83 26.64
CA VAL A 9 -42.54 7.48 26.54
C VAL A 9 -43.60 7.40 25.43
N GLY A 10 -44.39 8.46 25.26
CA GLY A 10 -45.39 8.56 24.19
C GLY A 10 -44.80 8.70 22.78
N GLN A 11 -43.55 9.14 22.64
CA GLN A 11 -42.83 9.16 21.37
C GLN A 11 -42.24 7.79 21.05
N VAL A 12 -41.69 7.10 22.04
CA VAL A 12 -41.18 5.72 21.89
C VAL A 12 -42.32 4.75 21.57
N ALA A 13 -43.49 4.90 22.20
CA ALA A 13 -44.66 4.08 21.94
C ALA A 13 -45.28 4.27 20.53
N LYS A 14 -44.93 5.36 19.84
CA LYS A 14 -45.36 5.61 18.45
C LYS A 14 -44.42 5.00 17.42
N LEU A 15 -43.27 4.49 17.83
CA LEU A 15 -42.38 3.82 16.91
C LEU A 15 -43.08 2.54 16.43
N PRO A 16 -43.14 2.28 15.12
CA PRO A 16 -43.67 1.04 14.59
C PRO A 16 -42.64 -0.04 14.93
N ILE A 17 -42.75 -0.66 16.10
CA ILE A 17 -41.91 -1.79 16.50
C ILE A 17 -42.75 -3.03 16.30
N ALA A 18 -42.51 -3.74 15.20
CA ALA A 18 -43.13 -5.03 14.97
C ALA A 18 -42.70 -6.01 16.09
N ASN A 19 -43.66 -6.77 16.64
CA ASN A 19 -43.35 -7.78 17.64
C ASN A 19 -42.39 -8.82 17.04
N LEU A 20 -41.31 -9.09 17.77
CA LEU A 20 -40.21 -10.04 17.51
C LEU A 20 -40.37 -10.91 16.26
N LEU A 21 -39.48 -10.70 15.28
CA LEU A 21 -39.28 -11.59 14.15
C LEU A 21 -39.17 -13.04 14.65
N PRO A 22 -40.06 -13.96 14.24
CA PRO A 22 -39.89 -15.36 14.57
C PRO A 22 -38.60 -15.90 13.92
N GLY A 23 -37.77 -16.61 14.69
CA GLY A 23 -36.56 -17.28 14.19
C GLY A 23 -35.28 -16.95 14.97
N ASN A 24 -34.28 -17.84 14.87
CA ASN A 24 -32.94 -17.61 15.41
C ASN A 24 -32.12 -16.80 14.38
N TRP A 25 -32.31 -15.48 14.37
CA TRP A 25 -31.63 -14.55 13.46
C TRP A 25 -30.18 -14.27 13.85
N THR A 26 -29.78 -14.62 15.08
CA THR A 26 -28.45 -14.34 15.61
C THR A 26 -27.35 -14.87 14.70
N LEU A 27 -27.45 -16.12 14.25
CA LEU A 27 -26.44 -16.71 13.36
C LEU A 27 -26.32 -15.97 12.00
N LYS A 28 -27.45 -15.57 11.40
CA LYS A 28 -27.43 -14.83 10.12
C LYS A 28 -26.81 -13.45 10.27
N VAL A 29 -27.14 -12.76 11.36
CA VAL A 29 -26.58 -11.44 11.69
C VAL A 29 -25.07 -11.56 11.98
N ASP A 30 -24.68 -12.58 12.74
CA ASP A 30 -23.27 -12.84 13.04
C ASP A 30 -22.48 -13.13 11.76
N ASN A 31 -23.01 -13.93 10.84
CA ASN A 31 -22.39 -14.18 9.53
C ASN A 31 -22.27 -12.90 8.69
N LEU A 32 -23.32 -12.08 8.60
CA LEU A 32 -23.28 -10.79 7.88
C LEU A 32 -22.17 -9.87 8.43
N ILE A 33 -22.06 -9.79 9.76
CA ILE A 33 -21.06 -8.98 10.44
C ILE A 33 -19.66 -9.56 10.22
N GLN A 34 -19.52 -10.88 10.31
CA GLN A 34 -18.25 -11.57 10.18
C GLN A 34 -17.69 -11.45 8.75
N ASN A 35 -18.50 -11.71 7.73
CA ASN A 35 -18.13 -11.54 6.33
C ASN A 35 -17.64 -10.13 6.02
N ALA A 36 -18.34 -9.10 6.54
CA ALA A 36 -17.95 -7.70 6.37
C ALA A 36 -16.65 -7.35 7.12
N LYS A 37 -16.44 -7.92 8.31
CA LYS A 37 -15.19 -7.75 9.06
C LYS A 37 -14.01 -8.39 8.35
N ASP A 38 -14.17 -9.62 7.89
CA ASP A 38 -13.12 -10.37 7.21
C ASP A 38 -12.74 -9.67 5.90
N ASP A 39 -13.73 -9.22 5.13
CA ASP A 39 -13.53 -8.39 3.93
C ASP A 39 -12.73 -7.13 4.24
N TRP A 40 -13.12 -6.39 5.28
CA TRP A 40 -12.43 -5.17 5.68
C TRP A 40 -10.98 -5.44 6.13
N ASN A 41 -10.76 -6.51 6.90
CA ASN A 41 -9.45 -6.88 7.42
C ASN A 41 -8.50 -7.39 6.34
N THR A 42 -8.99 -7.65 5.13
CA THR A 42 -8.14 -7.90 3.96
C THR A 42 -7.39 -6.65 3.46
N GLN A 43 -7.79 -5.45 3.89
CA GLN A 43 -7.25 -4.18 3.40
C GLN A 43 -6.12 -3.69 4.29
N GLU A 44 -4.97 -3.28 3.71
CA GLU A 44 -3.79 -2.82 4.49
C GLU A 44 -4.07 -1.63 5.42
N ILE A 45 -5.11 -0.86 5.12
CA ILE A 45 -5.57 0.28 5.92
C ILE A 45 -6.50 -0.10 7.08
N SER A 46 -6.89 -1.37 7.21
CA SER A 46 -7.65 -1.86 8.35
C SER A 46 -6.76 -1.95 9.59
N TRP A 47 -7.32 -1.64 10.76
CA TRP A 47 -6.62 -1.77 12.04
C TRP A 47 -6.21 -3.21 12.36
N ASN A 48 -6.94 -4.20 11.85
CA ASN A 48 -6.67 -5.61 12.09
C ASN A 48 -6.04 -6.29 10.85
N PHE A 49 -5.51 -5.51 9.91
CA PHE A 49 -4.78 -6.09 8.80
C PHE A 49 -3.57 -6.86 9.31
N SER A 50 -3.44 -8.12 8.89
CA SER A 50 -2.37 -9.01 9.33
C SER A 50 -1.47 -9.46 8.19
N LYS A 51 -2.07 -9.88 7.08
CA LYS A 51 -1.40 -10.36 5.86
C LYS A 51 -2.34 -10.20 4.65
N PRO A 52 -1.79 -10.13 3.42
CA PRO A 52 -2.60 -10.15 2.20
C PRO A 52 -3.44 -11.43 2.10
N ILE A 53 -4.57 -11.34 1.40
CA ILE A 53 -5.49 -12.45 1.17
C ILE A 53 -4.82 -13.66 0.52
N LEU A 54 -3.75 -13.43 -0.26
CA LEU A 54 -2.99 -14.51 -0.87
C LEU A 54 -2.35 -15.42 0.17
N PHE A 55 -2.07 -14.93 1.39
CA PHE A 55 -1.45 -15.65 2.50
C PHE A 55 -2.46 -16.23 3.49
N ASP A 56 -3.75 -16.13 3.22
CA ASP A 56 -4.77 -16.73 4.05
C ASP A 56 -4.93 -18.22 3.70
N GLU A 57 -4.47 -19.08 4.62
CA GLU A 57 -4.50 -20.54 4.48
C GLU A 57 -5.91 -21.11 4.55
N GLU A 58 -6.86 -20.40 5.17
CA GLU A 58 -8.27 -20.84 5.20
C GLU A 58 -8.95 -20.59 3.84
N GLN A 59 -8.46 -19.59 3.09
CA GLN A 59 -9.07 -19.13 1.84
C GLN A 59 -8.30 -19.57 0.60
N THR A 60 -7.09 -20.12 0.76
CA THR A 60 -6.16 -20.38 -0.34
C THR A 60 -5.44 -21.72 -0.18
N ASP A 61 -5.56 -22.58 -1.19
CA ASP A 61 -4.69 -23.74 -1.32
C ASP A 61 -3.29 -23.28 -1.76
N PHE A 62 -2.35 -23.31 -0.82
CA PHE A 62 -0.96 -22.91 -1.02
C PHE A 62 -0.08 -23.96 -1.70
N SER A 63 -0.61 -25.15 -1.97
CA SER A 63 0.19 -26.31 -2.40
C SER A 63 1.02 -26.08 -3.67
N SER A 64 0.59 -25.19 -4.56
CA SER A 64 1.34 -24.89 -5.79
C SER A 64 2.36 -23.76 -5.65
N GLY A 65 2.12 -22.78 -4.77
CA GLY A 65 2.92 -21.54 -4.70
C GLY A 65 2.84 -20.64 -5.95
N VAL A 66 1.94 -20.94 -6.89
CA VAL A 66 1.79 -20.19 -8.15
C VAL A 66 0.75 -19.08 -7.96
N ILE A 67 1.19 -17.82 -8.00
CA ILE A 67 0.35 -16.64 -7.71
C ILE A 67 -0.91 -16.59 -8.59
N GLU A 68 -0.81 -16.98 -9.86
CA GLU A 68 -1.97 -17.01 -10.76
C GLU A 68 -3.10 -17.91 -10.24
N GLU A 69 -2.75 -19.09 -9.71
CA GLU A 69 -3.72 -20.04 -9.15
C GLU A 69 -4.28 -19.52 -7.83
N LEU A 70 -3.42 -18.97 -6.97
CA LEU A 70 -3.84 -18.35 -5.70
C LEU A 70 -4.86 -17.22 -5.96
N VAL A 71 -4.59 -16.32 -6.92
CA VAL A 71 -5.51 -15.24 -7.30
C VAL A 71 -6.85 -15.80 -7.81
N LYS A 72 -6.83 -16.87 -8.61
CA LYS A 72 -8.08 -17.52 -9.09
C LYS A 72 -8.87 -18.12 -7.93
N ASN A 73 -8.21 -18.80 -7.00
CA ASN A 73 -8.84 -19.44 -5.83
C ASN A 73 -9.48 -18.40 -4.92
N VAL A 74 -8.74 -17.35 -4.56
CA VAL A 74 -9.23 -16.28 -3.70
C VAL A 74 -10.40 -15.55 -4.35
N ARG A 75 -10.36 -15.32 -5.67
CA ARG A 75 -11.50 -14.73 -6.39
C ARG A 75 -12.75 -15.60 -6.31
N SER A 76 -12.61 -16.91 -6.50
CA SER A 76 -13.73 -17.86 -6.40
C SER A 76 -14.31 -17.89 -4.99
N TYR A 77 -13.44 -17.90 -3.96
CA TYR A 77 -13.85 -17.83 -2.57
C TYR A 77 -14.66 -16.56 -2.28
N TRP A 78 -14.16 -15.38 -2.65
CA TRP A 78 -14.85 -14.13 -2.39
C TRP A 78 -16.11 -13.94 -3.24
N ALA A 79 -16.21 -14.55 -4.41
CA ALA A 79 -17.46 -14.62 -5.17
C ALA A 79 -18.52 -15.43 -4.41
N MET A 80 -18.14 -16.56 -3.81
CA MET A 80 -19.02 -17.36 -2.95
C MET A 80 -19.47 -16.55 -1.73
N ILE A 81 -18.55 -15.90 -1.00
CA ILE A 81 -18.87 -15.06 0.16
C ILE A 81 -19.80 -13.90 -0.24
N ALA A 82 -19.58 -13.27 -1.39
CA ALA A 82 -20.47 -12.21 -1.90
C ALA A 82 -21.88 -12.72 -2.18
N SER A 83 -22.02 -13.93 -2.73
CA SER A 83 -23.34 -14.56 -2.94
C SER A 83 -24.00 -14.98 -1.63
N GLU A 84 -23.25 -15.47 -0.64
CA GLU A 84 -23.78 -15.76 0.69
C GLU A 84 -24.28 -14.47 1.37
N GLN A 85 -23.45 -13.43 1.38
CA GLN A 85 -23.80 -12.10 1.89
C GLN A 85 -25.06 -11.56 1.20
N GLN A 86 -25.15 -11.69 -0.13
CA GLN A 86 -26.34 -11.30 -0.90
C GLN A 86 -27.60 -12.01 -0.39
N GLN A 87 -27.54 -13.33 -0.20
CA GLN A 87 -28.69 -14.10 0.25
C GLN A 87 -29.08 -13.72 1.68
N LEU A 88 -28.12 -13.50 2.56
CA LEU A 88 -28.37 -13.04 3.93
C LEU A 88 -29.01 -11.64 3.96
N GLU A 89 -28.59 -10.72 3.08
CA GLU A 89 -29.19 -9.40 2.95
C GLU A 89 -30.62 -9.47 2.37
N ILE A 90 -30.88 -10.34 1.40
CA ILE A 90 -32.24 -10.60 0.88
C ILE A 90 -33.14 -11.16 1.97
N ASP A 91 -32.67 -12.17 2.70
CA ASP A 91 -33.42 -12.78 3.80
C ASP A 91 -33.76 -11.75 4.89
N ASN A 92 -32.82 -10.85 5.19
CA ASN A 92 -33.05 -9.74 6.12
C ASN A 92 -34.11 -8.76 5.59
N ASN A 93 -34.05 -8.38 4.32
CA ASN A 93 -35.06 -7.51 3.71
C ASN A 93 -36.45 -8.15 3.72
N ILE A 94 -36.55 -9.45 3.39
CA ILE A 94 -37.82 -10.20 3.43
C ILE A 94 -38.36 -10.22 4.86
N ALA A 95 -37.51 -10.54 5.85
CA ALA A 95 -37.92 -10.60 7.24
C ALA A 95 -38.50 -9.27 7.73
N VAL A 96 -37.81 -8.16 7.44
CA VAL A 96 -38.28 -6.82 7.78
C VAL A 96 -39.57 -6.50 7.03
N ALA A 97 -39.65 -6.74 5.72
CA ALA A 97 -40.84 -6.46 4.93
C ALA A 97 -42.08 -7.23 5.43
N ASP A 98 -41.91 -8.51 5.79
CA ASP A 98 -42.97 -9.35 6.34
C ASP A 98 -43.42 -8.85 7.72
N ALA A 99 -42.50 -8.43 8.59
CA ALA A 99 -42.82 -7.90 9.91
C ALA A 99 -43.64 -6.61 9.87
N TYR A 100 -43.43 -5.79 8.84
CA TYR A 100 -44.13 -4.53 8.63
C TYR A 100 -45.32 -4.65 7.66
N GLY A 101 -45.52 -5.82 7.02
CA GLY A 101 -46.59 -6.04 6.04
C GLY A 101 -46.41 -5.24 4.74
N VAL A 102 -45.18 -4.94 4.35
CA VAL A 102 -44.83 -4.06 3.21
C VAL A 102 -44.14 -4.81 2.06
N ARG A 103 -44.38 -6.12 1.95
CA ARG A 103 -43.73 -6.99 0.95
C ARG A 103 -43.98 -6.55 -0.49
N ASP A 104 -45.15 -5.97 -0.76
CA ASP A 104 -45.53 -5.48 -2.09
C ASP A 104 -45.08 -4.03 -2.34
N ASP A 105 -44.66 -3.30 -1.30
CA ASP A 105 -44.29 -1.88 -1.37
C ASP A 105 -42.77 -1.65 -1.50
N ALA A 106 -41.95 -2.63 -1.10
CA ALA A 106 -40.49 -2.52 -1.10
C ALA A 106 -39.81 -3.73 -1.73
N PRO A 107 -38.90 -3.54 -2.72
CA PRO A 107 -38.15 -4.64 -3.29
C PRO A 107 -37.20 -5.23 -2.24
N CYS A 108 -37.25 -6.56 -2.09
CA CYS A 108 -36.38 -7.28 -1.16
C CYS A 108 -35.10 -7.83 -1.83
N ASP A 109 -35.06 -7.85 -3.16
CA ASP A 109 -33.89 -8.30 -3.91
C ASP A 109 -32.70 -7.35 -3.70
N VAL A 110 -31.50 -7.93 -3.71
CA VAL A 110 -30.26 -7.19 -3.57
C VAL A 110 -29.35 -7.59 -4.73
N PRO A 111 -29.16 -6.74 -5.74
CA PRO A 111 -28.16 -6.97 -6.79
C PRO A 111 -26.74 -7.10 -6.19
N LEU A 112 -25.88 -7.94 -6.78
CA LEU A 112 -24.49 -8.09 -6.32
C LEU A 112 -23.74 -6.75 -6.35
N GLU A 113 -24.07 -5.84 -7.27
CA GLU A 113 -23.52 -4.48 -7.32
C GLU A 113 -23.83 -3.62 -6.08
N ARG A 114 -24.75 -4.05 -5.21
CA ARG A 114 -25.11 -3.37 -3.95
C ARG A 114 -24.56 -4.05 -2.70
N VAL A 115 -24.08 -5.28 -2.80
CA VAL A 115 -23.50 -6.02 -1.67
C VAL A 115 -22.13 -5.45 -1.34
N SER A 116 -22.05 -4.70 -0.24
CA SER A 116 -20.98 -3.74 0.05
C SER A 116 -19.70 -4.37 0.63
N LEU A 117 -19.19 -5.41 -0.01
CA LEU A 117 -17.89 -6.02 0.29
C LEU A 117 -16.83 -5.52 -0.72
N LYS A 118 -15.65 -5.11 -0.25
CA LYS A 118 -14.54 -4.66 -1.09
C LYS A 118 -14.05 -5.73 -2.05
N ARG A 119 -14.10 -7.00 -1.66
CA ARG A 119 -13.73 -8.16 -2.47
C ARG A 119 -14.84 -8.63 -3.41
N ASN A 120 -16.06 -8.15 -3.22
CA ASN A 120 -17.11 -8.32 -4.22
C ASN A 120 -16.83 -7.43 -5.43
N VAL A 121 -16.31 -8.04 -6.51
CA VAL A 121 -15.93 -7.33 -7.73
C VAL A 121 -17.10 -6.63 -8.42
N ALA A 122 -18.34 -7.11 -8.22
CA ALA A 122 -19.52 -6.43 -8.75
C ALA A 122 -19.78 -5.10 -8.05
N PHE A 123 -19.55 -5.05 -6.74
CA PHE A 123 -19.67 -3.81 -5.95
C PHE A 123 -18.48 -2.87 -6.16
N ALA A 124 -17.25 -3.40 -6.22
CA ALA A 124 -16.06 -2.59 -6.46
C ALA A 124 -16.05 -1.95 -7.86
N TYR A 125 -16.59 -2.66 -8.86
CA TYR A 125 -16.52 -2.31 -10.28
C TYR A 125 -17.88 -2.45 -10.98
N PRO A 126 -18.91 -1.69 -10.55
CA PRO A 126 -20.29 -1.93 -10.96
C PRO A 126 -20.56 -1.66 -12.44
N LYS A 127 -19.73 -0.83 -13.09
CA LYS A 127 -19.88 -0.45 -14.50
C LYS A 127 -19.15 -1.36 -15.48
N ASP A 128 -18.32 -2.28 -14.99
CA ASP A 128 -17.47 -3.13 -15.81
C ASP A 128 -18.11 -4.51 -16.05
N THR A 129 -17.71 -5.20 -17.11
CA THR A 129 -18.15 -6.58 -17.39
C THR A 129 -17.47 -7.57 -16.44
N PRO A 130 -18.00 -8.79 -16.25
CA PRO A 130 -17.37 -9.82 -15.42
C PRO A 130 -15.88 -10.08 -15.73
N GLU A 131 -15.50 -10.04 -17.00
CA GLU A 131 -14.12 -10.26 -17.46
C GLU A 131 -13.21 -9.11 -17.01
N VAL A 132 -13.64 -7.86 -17.20
CA VAL A 132 -12.89 -6.67 -16.77
C VAL A 132 -12.82 -6.59 -15.24
N ARG A 133 -13.91 -6.96 -14.55
CA ARG A 133 -13.94 -7.08 -13.07
C ARG A 133 -12.88 -8.07 -12.58
N ASN A 134 -12.75 -9.21 -13.25
CA ASN A 134 -11.76 -10.24 -12.93
C ASN A 134 -10.31 -9.78 -13.13
N GLU A 135 -10.05 -9.02 -14.20
CA GLU A 135 -8.73 -8.43 -14.46
C GLU A 135 -8.36 -7.37 -13.40
N LYS A 136 -9.31 -6.49 -13.05
CA LYS A 136 -9.09 -5.48 -12.00
C LYS A 136 -8.87 -6.09 -10.62
N PHE A 137 -9.61 -7.14 -10.29
CA PHE A 137 -9.37 -7.92 -9.07
C PHE A 137 -7.93 -8.46 -9.01
N ALA A 138 -7.46 -9.09 -10.09
CA ALA A 138 -6.08 -9.58 -10.15
C ALA A 138 -5.07 -8.44 -9.98
N GLN A 139 -5.32 -7.28 -10.60
CA GLN A 139 -4.47 -6.09 -10.43
C GLN A 139 -4.43 -5.60 -8.98
N ASP A 140 -5.56 -5.51 -8.30
CA ASP A 140 -5.61 -5.09 -6.89
C ASP A 140 -4.82 -6.05 -6.00
N VAL A 141 -5.05 -7.36 -6.16
CA VAL A 141 -4.37 -8.39 -5.35
C VAL A 141 -2.86 -8.40 -5.59
N VAL A 142 -2.41 -8.24 -6.84
CA VAL A 142 -0.98 -8.12 -7.15
C VAL A 142 -0.37 -6.85 -6.55
N LYS A 143 -1.08 -5.71 -6.60
CA LYS A 143 -0.61 -4.46 -5.99
C LYS A 143 -0.54 -4.53 -4.47
N GLU A 144 -1.52 -5.17 -3.84
CA GLU A 144 -1.53 -5.44 -2.40
C GLU A 144 -0.36 -6.34 -1.98
N LEU A 145 -0.08 -7.40 -2.76
CA LEU A 145 1.10 -8.24 -2.55
C LEU A 145 2.40 -7.43 -2.62
N ILE A 146 2.53 -6.56 -3.63
CA ILE A 146 3.70 -5.70 -3.78
C ILE A 146 3.81 -4.72 -2.60
N SER A 147 2.71 -4.09 -2.19
CA SER A 147 2.68 -3.17 -1.04
C SER A 147 3.11 -3.87 0.25
N TYR A 148 2.59 -5.09 0.49
CA TYR A 148 2.96 -5.90 1.63
C TYR A 148 4.43 -6.34 1.60
N ALA A 149 4.93 -6.74 0.42
CA ALA A 149 6.34 -7.08 0.25
C ALA A 149 7.24 -5.89 0.58
N VAL A 150 6.89 -4.67 0.14
CA VAL A 150 7.61 -3.44 0.52
C VAL A 150 7.50 -3.18 2.03
N GLY A 151 6.35 -3.43 2.64
CA GLY A 151 6.21 -3.39 4.10
C GLY A 151 7.12 -4.38 4.83
N CYS A 152 7.29 -5.59 4.29
CA CYS A 152 8.26 -6.57 4.80
C CYS A 152 9.70 -6.09 4.61
N MET A 153 10.01 -5.46 3.46
CA MET A 153 11.33 -4.88 3.21
C MET A 153 11.67 -3.78 4.21
N PHE A 154 10.69 -3.02 4.71
CA PHE A 154 10.92 -2.02 5.75
C PHE A 154 10.78 -2.56 7.17
N GLY A 155 10.33 -3.80 7.35
CA GLY A 155 10.11 -4.42 8.66
C GLY A 155 8.79 -4.03 9.31
N ARG A 156 7.89 -3.35 8.58
CA ARG A 156 6.53 -3.08 9.03
C ARG A 156 5.72 -4.37 9.21
N TYR A 157 5.99 -5.36 8.36
CA TYR A 157 5.38 -6.69 8.38
C TYR A 157 6.46 -7.79 8.36
N SER A 158 6.04 -9.03 8.55
CA SER A 158 6.88 -10.22 8.39
C SER A 158 6.12 -11.37 7.75
N LEU A 159 6.82 -12.25 7.04
CA LEU A 159 6.26 -13.53 6.62
C LEU A 159 6.11 -14.52 7.79
N ASP A 160 6.91 -14.35 8.85
CA ASP A 160 7.02 -15.31 9.95
C ASP A 160 6.11 -14.97 11.14
N LYS A 161 5.54 -13.77 11.17
CA LYS A 161 4.64 -13.30 12.22
C LYS A 161 3.56 -12.37 11.64
N PRO A 162 2.27 -12.69 11.83
CA PRO A 162 1.17 -11.86 11.32
C PRO A 162 1.06 -10.54 12.07
N GLY A 163 0.60 -9.50 11.37
CA GLY A 163 0.36 -8.17 11.96
C GLY A 163 1.56 -7.24 11.87
N LEU A 164 1.38 -6.04 12.43
CA LEU A 164 2.41 -5.00 12.45
C LEU A 164 3.58 -5.41 13.37
N ILE A 165 4.81 -5.17 12.91
CA ILE A 165 6.04 -5.43 13.66
C ILE A 165 6.72 -4.13 14.06
N LEU A 166 7.15 -3.34 13.06
CA LEU A 166 7.68 -1.98 13.26
C LEU A 166 6.65 -0.96 12.78
N ALA A 167 5.98 -0.29 13.71
CA ALA A 167 4.93 0.69 13.45
C ALA A 167 4.90 1.87 14.43
N SER A 168 5.88 1.99 15.32
CA SER A 168 5.98 3.06 16.31
C SER A 168 7.27 3.87 16.13
N GLN A 169 7.24 5.15 16.51
CA GLN A 169 8.43 5.99 16.44
C GLN A 169 9.54 5.44 17.35
N GLY A 170 10.76 5.38 16.83
CA GLY A 170 11.94 4.99 17.59
C GLY A 170 12.16 3.47 17.65
N GLU A 171 11.25 2.66 17.09
CA GLU A 171 11.49 1.24 16.93
C GLU A 171 12.63 0.98 15.93
N THR A 172 13.44 -0.01 16.25
CA THR A 172 14.69 -0.35 15.57
C THR A 172 14.65 -1.78 15.02
N LEU A 173 15.71 -2.18 14.33
CA LEU A 173 15.86 -3.57 13.92
C LEU A 173 16.08 -4.52 15.10
N ASP A 174 16.62 -4.04 16.21
CA ASP A 174 16.74 -4.86 17.42
C ASP A 174 15.35 -5.20 17.97
N ASP A 175 14.39 -4.27 17.90
CA ASP A 175 12.99 -4.53 18.27
C ASP A 175 12.32 -5.53 17.32
N TYR A 176 12.65 -5.48 16.02
CA TYR A 176 12.19 -6.48 15.05
C TYR A 176 12.74 -7.87 15.40
N HIS A 177 14.05 -7.98 15.67
CA HIS A 177 14.70 -9.24 15.98
C HIS A 177 14.35 -9.79 17.36
N ALA A 178 14.00 -8.93 18.32
CA ALA A 178 13.45 -9.36 19.60
C ALA A 178 12.11 -10.11 19.42
N GLN A 179 11.31 -9.71 18.43
CA GLN A 179 10.06 -10.39 18.10
C GLN A 179 10.26 -11.59 17.16
N ILE A 180 11.23 -11.50 16.23
CA ILE A 180 11.49 -12.50 15.19
C ILE A 180 13.01 -12.70 15.08
N PRO A 181 13.60 -13.57 15.93
CA PRO A 181 15.05 -13.73 15.99
C PRO A 181 15.70 -14.21 14.70
N ASN A 182 15.01 -15.07 13.93
CA ASN A 182 15.51 -15.67 12.69
C ASN A 182 14.49 -15.48 11.55
N PRO A 183 14.34 -14.26 11.00
CA PRO A 183 13.34 -14.02 9.97
C PRO A 183 13.72 -14.68 8.64
N SER A 184 12.75 -15.31 7.98
CA SER A 184 12.91 -15.90 6.65
C SER A 184 13.21 -14.82 5.59
N PHE A 185 12.60 -13.63 5.77
CA PHE A 185 12.88 -12.44 4.99
C PHE A 185 13.10 -11.24 5.91
N GLY A 186 14.37 -10.85 6.09
CA GLY A 186 14.75 -9.74 6.95
C GLY A 186 14.52 -8.36 6.31
N PRO A 187 14.19 -7.34 7.12
CA PRO A 187 14.06 -5.97 6.66
C PRO A 187 15.38 -5.38 6.18
N ASP A 188 15.28 -4.26 5.48
CA ASP A 188 16.40 -3.42 5.10
C ASP A 188 17.11 -2.81 6.31
N ALA A 189 18.44 -2.85 6.27
CA ALA A 189 19.29 -2.50 7.41
C ALA A 189 19.22 -1.00 7.71
N ASP A 190 19.22 -0.16 6.68
CA ASP A 190 19.42 1.28 6.80
C ASP A 190 18.16 2.12 6.50
N ASN A 191 17.05 1.45 6.19
CA ASN A 191 15.75 2.05 5.90
C ASN A 191 15.75 2.86 4.58
N VAL A 192 16.67 2.56 3.66
CA VAL A 192 16.76 3.22 2.35
C VAL A 192 16.79 2.17 1.25
N ILE A 193 15.74 2.14 0.43
CA ILE A 193 15.65 1.19 -0.69
C ILE A 193 15.70 1.96 -2.02
N PRO A 194 16.77 1.79 -2.84
CA PRO A 194 16.86 2.42 -4.16
C PRO A 194 15.77 1.92 -5.12
N VAL A 195 15.22 2.86 -5.91
CA VAL A 195 14.17 2.61 -6.92
C VAL A 195 14.58 3.24 -8.25
N THR A 196 15.63 2.71 -8.88
CA THR A 196 16.24 3.27 -10.09
C THR A 196 15.88 2.50 -11.36
N GLU A 197 15.87 3.21 -12.51
CA GLU A 197 15.67 2.58 -13.83
C GLU A 197 16.85 1.67 -14.21
N THR A 198 18.06 2.10 -13.88
CA THR A 198 19.29 1.33 -14.11
C THR A 198 19.54 0.41 -12.93
N ASP A 199 19.90 -0.83 -13.24
CA ASP A 199 20.26 -1.86 -12.27
C ASP A 199 21.66 -1.56 -11.70
N CYS A 200 21.70 -0.72 -10.67
CA CYS A 200 22.95 -0.23 -10.09
C CYS A 200 23.22 -0.77 -8.68
N PHE A 201 22.25 -1.41 -8.03
CA PHE A 201 22.37 -1.82 -6.63
C PHE A 201 21.97 -3.29 -6.46
N GLU A 202 22.78 -4.05 -5.73
CA GLU A 202 22.51 -5.47 -5.45
C GLU A 202 21.29 -5.66 -4.53
N ASP A 203 20.92 -4.62 -3.79
CA ASP A 203 19.84 -4.59 -2.80
C ASP A 203 18.68 -3.66 -3.21
N ASP A 204 18.55 -3.33 -4.49
CA ASP A 204 17.45 -2.50 -4.99
C ASP A 204 16.07 -3.14 -4.75
N ILE A 205 15.02 -2.32 -4.92
CA ILE A 205 13.65 -2.77 -4.68
C ILE A 205 13.24 -4.00 -5.51
N VAL A 206 13.76 -4.15 -6.73
CA VAL A 206 13.41 -5.26 -7.63
C VAL A 206 14.09 -6.54 -7.15
N THR A 207 15.35 -6.47 -6.77
CA THR A 207 16.11 -7.61 -6.24
C THR A 207 15.54 -8.04 -4.90
N ARG A 208 15.20 -7.10 -4.02
CA ARG A 208 14.48 -7.39 -2.77
C ARG A 208 13.11 -8.03 -3.02
N PHE A 209 12.34 -7.55 -4.01
CA PHE A 209 11.05 -8.15 -4.36
C PHE A 209 11.20 -9.58 -4.90
N ARG A 210 12.19 -9.85 -5.75
CA ARG A 210 12.48 -11.22 -6.21
C ARG A 210 12.90 -12.15 -5.07
N ARG A 211 13.70 -11.66 -4.13
CA ARG A 211 14.05 -12.42 -2.91
C ARG A 211 12.81 -12.69 -2.07
N PHE A 212 11.94 -11.70 -1.87
CA PHE A 212 10.66 -11.88 -1.18
C PHE A 212 9.83 -12.99 -1.85
N LEU A 213 9.64 -12.94 -3.17
CA LEU A 213 8.89 -13.97 -3.90
C LEU A 213 9.51 -15.36 -3.75
N THR A 214 10.85 -15.44 -3.76
CA THR A 214 11.58 -16.71 -3.58
C THR A 214 11.31 -17.32 -2.21
N VAL A 215 11.28 -16.50 -1.16
CA VAL A 215 11.03 -16.95 0.22
C VAL A 215 9.55 -17.30 0.41
N ALA A 216 8.65 -16.44 -0.08
CA ALA A 216 7.21 -16.55 0.13
C ALA A 216 6.54 -17.67 -0.69
N PHE A 217 7.03 -17.94 -1.91
CA PHE A 217 6.34 -18.80 -2.88
C PHE A 217 7.22 -19.91 -3.46
N GLY A 218 8.46 -20.06 -2.97
CA GLY A 218 9.41 -21.04 -3.49
C GLY A 218 10.20 -20.55 -4.70
N LYS A 219 11.44 -21.03 -4.81
CA LYS A 219 12.38 -20.63 -5.87
C LYS A 219 11.94 -21.15 -7.25
N GLU A 220 11.38 -22.35 -7.26
CA GLU A 220 10.84 -23.05 -8.42
C GLU A 220 9.72 -22.28 -9.12
N ASN A 221 8.93 -21.51 -8.37
CA ASN A 221 7.80 -20.74 -8.89
C ASN A 221 8.18 -19.31 -9.32
N LEU A 222 9.40 -18.85 -9.00
CA LEU A 222 9.80 -17.45 -9.18
C LEU A 222 9.59 -16.94 -10.61
N ALA A 223 9.98 -17.73 -11.61
CA ALA A 223 9.86 -17.33 -13.02
C ALA A 223 8.40 -17.18 -13.46
N ALA A 224 7.54 -18.14 -13.09
CA ALA A 224 6.11 -18.10 -13.40
C ALA A 224 5.41 -16.94 -12.68
N ASN A 225 5.75 -16.74 -11.40
CA ASN A 225 5.20 -15.66 -10.57
C ASN A 225 5.58 -14.27 -11.10
N ILE A 226 6.84 -14.06 -11.49
CA ILE A 226 7.26 -12.81 -12.14
C ILE A 226 6.49 -12.59 -13.44
N ALA A 227 6.40 -13.61 -14.31
CA ALA A 227 5.71 -13.49 -15.59
C ALA A 227 4.23 -13.12 -15.41
N TYR A 228 3.55 -13.76 -14.45
CA TYR A 228 2.15 -13.45 -14.13
C TYR A 228 1.98 -12.03 -13.58
N ILE A 229 2.82 -11.62 -12.63
CA ILE A 229 2.79 -10.26 -12.06
C ILE A 229 2.98 -9.21 -13.17
N GLU A 230 3.95 -9.39 -14.06
CA GLU A 230 4.21 -8.44 -15.15
C GLU A 230 3.09 -8.42 -16.19
N GLN A 231 2.46 -9.57 -16.46
CA GLN A 231 1.27 -9.67 -17.30
C GLN A 231 0.10 -8.88 -16.69
N VAL A 232 -0.20 -9.09 -15.41
CA VAL A 232 -1.29 -8.40 -14.70
C VAL A 232 -1.06 -6.88 -14.63
N LEU A 233 0.19 -6.46 -14.39
CA LEU A 233 0.56 -5.04 -14.36
C LEU A 233 0.64 -4.41 -15.76
N GLY A 234 0.70 -5.23 -16.83
CA GLY A 234 0.91 -4.80 -18.21
C GLY A 234 2.29 -4.15 -18.44
N LYS A 235 3.25 -4.37 -17.54
CA LYS A 235 4.60 -3.79 -17.58
C LYS A 235 5.55 -4.58 -16.68
N SER A 236 6.84 -4.39 -16.87
CA SER A 236 7.82 -5.02 -16.00
C SER A 236 7.74 -4.50 -14.56
N ILE A 237 8.09 -5.36 -13.60
CA ILE A 237 8.12 -5.01 -12.17
C ILE A 237 8.98 -3.77 -11.93
N ARG A 238 10.15 -3.68 -12.58
CA ARG A 238 11.03 -2.50 -12.50
C ARG A 238 10.32 -1.22 -12.97
N LYS A 239 9.61 -1.28 -14.11
CA LYS A 239 8.84 -0.12 -14.61
C LYS A 239 7.71 0.28 -13.67
N TYR A 240 7.03 -0.70 -13.06
CA TYR A 240 5.98 -0.45 -12.07
C TYR A 240 6.53 0.26 -10.82
N PHE A 241 7.61 -0.25 -10.22
CA PHE A 241 8.22 0.39 -9.06
C PHE A 241 8.69 1.82 -9.33
N VAL A 242 9.33 2.06 -10.47
CA VAL A 242 9.86 3.39 -10.82
C VAL A 242 8.75 4.42 -11.08
N ASN A 243 7.65 4.02 -11.73
CA ASN A 243 6.67 4.98 -12.27
C ASN A 243 5.33 5.02 -11.52
N ASP A 244 4.89 3.88 -10.99
CA ASP A 244 3.50 3.66 -10.59
C ASP A 244 3.36 3.39 -9.10
N PHE A 245 4.22 2.56 -8.51
CA PHE A 245 4.11 2.11 -7.12
C PHE A 245 3.87 3.25 -6.13
N TYR A 246 4.67 4.33 -6.22
CA TYR A 246 4.50 5.46 -5.30
C TYR A 246 3.16 6.18 -5.48
N ASN A 247 2.59 6.20 -6.69
CA ASN A 247 1.27 6.81 -6.92
C ASN A 247 0.17 6.00 -6.25
N ASP A 248 0.23 4.68 -6.41
CA ASP A 248 -0.68 3.74 -5.78
C ASP A 248 -0.57 3.84 -4.25
N HIS A 249 0.65 3.91 -3.71
CA HIS A 249 0.92 4.11 -2.29
C HIS A 249 0.34 5.43 -1.75
N VAL A 250 0.60 6.55 -2.43
CA VAL A 250 0.04 7.86 -2.05
C VAL A 250 -1.49 7.84 -2.06
N LYS A 251 -2.11 7.15 -3.03
CA LYS A 251 -3.57 7.01 -3.12
C LYS A 251 -4.14 6.15 -1.98
N MET A 252 -3.52 5.00 -1.70
CA MET A 252 -3.91 4.09 -0.62
C MET A 252 -4.00 4.81 0.73
N TYR A 253 -3.00 5.64 1.03
CA TYR A 253 -2.92 6.39 2.27
C TYR A 253 -3.56 7.79 2.20
N SER A 254 -4.54 8.00 1.32
CA SER A 254 -5.30 9.27 1.25
C SER A 254 -4.43 10.54 1.15
N ASN A 255 -3.33 10.48 0.38
CA ASN A 255 -2.32 11.51 0.25
C ASN A 255 -1.47 11.78 1.50
N ARG A 256 -1.34 10.81 2.39
CA ARG A 256 -0.47 10.84 3.59
C ARG A 256 0.36 9.55 3.64
N PRO A 257 1.24 9.31 2.66
CA PRO A 257 1.98 8.06 2.57
C PRO A 257 2.92 7.88 3.77
N ILE A 258 3.12 6.62 4.14
CA ILE A 258 4.06 6.23 5.20
C ILE A 258 5.44 5.83 4.67
N TYR A 259 5.54 5.53 3.38
CA TYR A 259 6.81 5.34 2.68
C TYR A 259 7.03 6.59 1.87
N TRP A 260 8.17 7.25 2.02
CA TRP A 260 8.46 8.51 1.38
C TRP A 260 9.50 8.32 0.29
N GLN A 261 9.25 8.92 -0.87
CA GLN A 261 10.14 8.83 -2.02
C GLN A 261 11.03 10.07 -2.07
N TYR A 262 12.30 9.90 -1.70
CA TYR A 262 13.35 10.82 -2.13
C TYR A 262 13.48 10.72 -3.64
N SER A 263 13.60 11.86 -4.31
CA SER A 263 13.64 11.92 -5.77
C SER A 263 14.44 13.13 -6.21
N SER A 264 15.36 12.93 -7.14
CA SER A 264 16.21 14.00 -7.69
C SER A 264 15.44 15.08 -8.44
N GLN A 265 14.18 14.79 -8.80
CA GLN A 265 13.22 15.81 -9.19
C GLN A 265 11.96 15.68 -8.33
N THR A 266 11.30 16.80 -8.10
CA THR A 266 10.00 16.83 -7.40
C THR A 266 8.86 16.16 -8.19
N SER A 267 9.04 15.97 -9.50
CA SER A 267 8.12 15.23 -10.37
C SER A 267 8.38 13.71 -10.32
N ASN A 268 7.57 12.92 -11.01
CA ASN A 268 7.81 11.48 -11.15
C ASN A 268 8.97 11.12 -12.11
N LYS A 269 9.63 12.13 -12.70
CA LYS A 269 10.69 11.97 -13.71
C LYS A 269 12.11 12.01 -13.13
N GLY A 270 12.24 12.06 -11.80
CA GLY A 270 13.55 12.01 -11.15
C GLY A 270 14.32 10.75 -11.56
N THR A 271 15.59 10.94 -11.91
CA THR A 271 16.49 9.86 -12.31
C THR A 271 16.89 9.00 -11.10
N PHE A 272 17.23 9.63 -9.98
CA PHE A 272 17.45 8.94 -8.72
C PHE A 272 16.18 8.95 -7.89
N LYS A 273 15.80 7.79 -7.36
CA LYS A 273 14.72 7.65 -6.39
C LYS A 273 15.13 6.65 -5.32
N ALA A 274 14.72 6.91 -4.09
CA ALA A 274 14.85 5.98 -2.98
C ALA A 274 13.61 6.07 -2.08
N LEU A 275 13.14 4.93 -1.58
CA LEU A 275 12.08 4.88 -0.59
C LEU A 275 12.66 4.79 0.81
N VAL A 276 12.02 5.48 1.75
CA VAL A 276 12.27 5.33 3.18
C VAL A 276 10.96 5.10 3.92
N TYR A 277 10.99 4.39 5.05
CA TYR A 277 9.82 4.24 5.90
C TYR A 277 9.84 5.27 7.03
N LEU A 278 8.77 6.06 7.13
CA LEU A 278 8.64 7.15 8.10
C LEU A 278 8.82 6.69 9.56
N HIS A 279 8.27 5.54 9.95
CA HIS A 279 8.31 5.10 11.35
C HIS A 279 9.72 4.65 11.79
N ARG A 280 10.59 4.35 10.81
CA ARG A 280 12.01 4.04 11.01
C ARG A 280 12.91 5.23 10.66
N TYR A 281 12.35 6.41 10.41
CA TYR A 281 13.14 7.59 10.09
C TYR A 281 14.00 7.98 11.30
N THR A 282 15.26 8.29 11.03
CA THR A 282 16.17 8.90 12.01
C THR A 282 16.79 10.15 11.39
N PRO A 283 17.35 11.07 12.19
CA PRO A 283 18.07 12.24 11.67
C PRO A 283 19.21 11.89 10.69
N LYS A 284 19.73 10.66 10.77
CA LYS A 284 20.78 10.14 9.88
C LYS A 284 20.25 9.63 8.54
N THR A 285 18.95 9.35 8.40
CA THR A 285 18.38 8.73 7.19
C THR A 285 18.69 9.55 5.93
N THR A 286 18.64 10.88 5.99
CA THR A 286 18.98 11.72 4.82
C THR A 286 20.46 11.60 4.42
N ASN A 287 21.38 11.39 5.37
CA ASN A 287 22.79 11.11 5.06
C ASN A 287 22.97 9.76 4.35
N VAL A 288 22.20 8.74 4.75
CA VAL A 288 22.21 7.43 4.08
C VAL A 288 21.73 7.58 2.64
N VAL A 289 20.59 8.26 2.41
CA VAL A 289 20.08 8.53 1.06
C VAL A 289 21.11 9.30 0.21
N LEU A 290 21.83 10.26 0.81
CA LEU A 290 22.89 11.00 0.13
C LEU A 290 24.04 10.09 -0.33
N ASN A 291 24.43 9.10 0.47
CA ASN A 291 25.45 8.12 0.06
C ASN A 291 24.96 7.28 -1.13
N TYR A 292 23.72 6.77 -1.08
CA TYR A 292 23.13 6.06 -2.21
C TYR A 292 23.05 6.93 -3.48
N LEU A 293 22.75 8.21 -3.36
CA LEU A 293 22.74 9.15 -4.50
C LEU A 293 24.14 9.26 -5.13
N ARG A 294 25.18 9.42 -4.33
CA ARG A 294 26.57 9.52 -4.79
C ARG A 294 27.03 8.23 -5.46
N ASP A 295 26.74 7.09 -4.84
CA ASP A 295 27.05 5.78 -5.40
C ASP A 295 26.33 5.54 -6.73
N TYR A 296 25.05 5.94 -6.81
CA TYR A 296 24.30 5.88 -8.06
C TYR A 296 24.95 6.76 -9.14
N ALA A 297 25.22 8.03 -8.82
CA ALA A 297 25.80 9.00 -9.74
C ALA A 297 27.15 8.53 -10.30
N ASN A 298 28.01 7.97 -9.44
CA ASN A 298 29.29 7.39 -9.85
C ASN A 298 29.07 6.21 -10.81
N LYS A 299 28.21 5.25 -10.46
CA LYS A 299 27.92 4.08 -11.30
C LYS A 299 27.37 4.46 -12.68
N ILE A 300 26.41 5.39 -12.74
CA ILE A 300 25.87 5.82 -14.04
C ILE A 300 26.86 6.68 -14.83
N SER A 301 27.80 7.36 -14.16
CA SER A 301 28.92 8.03 -14.82
C SER A 301 29.84 7.01 -15.47
N ASP A 302 30.27 5.98 -14.74
CA ASP A 302 31.15 4.92 -15.27
C ASP A 302 30.51 4.20 -16.47
N ILE A 303 29.20 3.95 -16.43
CA ILE A 303 28.45 3.41 -17.57
C ILE A 303 28.45 4.39 -18.75
N ALA A 304 28.26 5.69 -18.50
CA ALA A 304 28.32 6.70 -19.55
C ALA A 304 29.71 6.75 -20.19
N ASP A 305 30.77 6.78 -19.38
CA ASP A 305 32.17 6.75 -19.80
C ASP A 305 32.43 5.52 -20.69
N SER A 306 31.98 4.33 -20.29
CA SER A 306 32.14 3.12 -21.11
C SER A 306 31.39 3.17 -22.44
N LEU A 307 30.21 3.81 -22.50
CA LEU A 307 29.40 3.90 -23.72
C LEU A 307 29.91 4.98 -24.69
N GLU A 308 30.57 6.03 -24.19
CA GLU A 308 31.17 7.10 -25.02
C GLU A 308 32.31 6.58 -25.91
N HIS A 309 32.93 5.46 -25.55
CA HIS A 309 33.97 4.82 -26.36
C HIS A 309 33.41 3.91 -27.47
N SER A 310 32.09 3.74 -27.57
CA SER A 310 31.44 2.93 -28.61
C SER A 310 31.11 3.74 -29.86
N ASP A 311 31.38 3.19 -31.05
CA ASP A 311 31.02 3.83 -32.33
C ASP A 311 29.51 3.75 -32.65
N ARG A 312 28.71 3.09 -31.81
CA ARG A 312 27.28 2.93 -32.05
C ARG A 312 26.53 4.19 -31.63
N ALA A 313 25.77 4.76 -32.56
CA ALA A 313 24.93 5.95 -32.30
C ALA A 313 23.92 5.76 -31.14
N ALA A 314 23.42 4.53 -30.94
CA ALA A 314 22.55 4.20 -29.80
C ALA A 314 23.28 4.32 -28.45
N ASP A 315 24.54 3.86 -28.39
CA ASP A 315 25.37 3.91 -27.18
C ASP A 315 25.74 5.35 -26.85
N GLN A 316 26.12 6.14 -27.86
CA GLN A 316 26.37 7.58 -27.72
C GLN A 316 25.14 8.35 -27.21
N LYS A 317 23.94 8.03 -27.71
CA LYS A 317 22.69 8.62 -27.22
C LYS A 317 22.41 8.23 -25.76
N GLN A 318 22.68 6.99 -25.39
CA GLN A 318 22.50 6.51 -24.03
C GLN A 318 23.51 7.15 -23.07
N ALA A 319 24.78 7.28 -23.46
CA ALA A 319 25.79 8.02 -22.71
C ALA A 319 25.35 9.47 -22.44
N ALA A 320 24.89 10.18 -23.48
CA ALA A 320 24.37 11.54 -23.32
C ALA A 320 23.16 11.62 -22.37
N LYS A 321 22.28 10.60 -22.35
CA LYS A 321 21.18 10.50 -21.36
C LYS A 321 21.74 10.34 -19.95
N LEU A 322 22.72 9.45 -19.75
CA LEU A 322 23.32 9.20 -18.44
C LEU A 322 24.10 10.39 -17.91
N ARG A 323 24.82 11.15 -18.75
CA ARG A 323 25.48 12.40 -18.33
C ARG A 323 24.50 13.45 -17.84
N LYS A 324 23.34 13.59 -18.48
CA LYS A 324 22.26 14.48 -17.99
C LYS A 324 21.74 14.01 -16.63
N ALA A 325 21.60 12.70 -16.44
CA ALA A 325 21.21 12.11 -15.17
C ALA A 325 22.25 12.34 -14.05
N VAL A 326 23.55 12.26 -14.35
CA VAL A 326 24.63 12.60 -13.40
C VAL A 326 24.53 14.07 -12.99
N LEU A 327 24.34 14.98 -13.96
CA LEU A 327 24.19 16.41 -13.67
C LEU A 327 22.97 16.68 -12.79
N GLU A 328 21.85 16.01 -13.06
CA GLU A 328 20.64 16.07 -12.21
C GLU A 328 20.92 15.58 -10.79
N CYS A 329 21.63 14.46 -10.63
CA CYS A 329 21.99 13.93 -9.31
C CYS A 329 22.87 14.91 -8.53
N LYS A 330 23.84 15.54 -9.21
CA LYS A 330 24.73 16.54 -8.61
C LYS A 330 23.98 17.81 -8.19
N ASP A 331 23.08 18.31 -9.04
CA ASP A 331 22.22 19.45 -8.68
C ASP A 331 21.33 19.13 -7.47
N TYR A 332 20.75 17.93 -7.43
CA TYR A 332 19.96 17.48 -6.31
C TYR A 332 20.77 17.35 -5.01
N GLU A 333 22.00 16.82 -5.09
CA GLU A 333 22.94 16.78 -3.98
C GLU A 333 23.23 18.19 -3.44
N ASP A 334 23.75 19.07 -4.30
CA ASP A 334 24.27 20.38 -3.92
C ASP A 334 23.16 21.31 -3.41
N GLN A 335 22.00 21.33 -4.09
CA GLN A 335 20.93 22.29 -3.83
C GLN A 335 19.95 21.83 -2.74
N THR A 336 19.82 20.52 -2.51
CA THR A 336 18.73 19.98 -1.69
C THR A 336 19.22 18.98 -0.64
N LEU A 337 19.85 17.89 -1.07
CA LEU A 337 20.06 16.75 -0.19
C LEU A 337 21.20 16.96 0.80
N TYR A 338 22.34 17.52 0.37
CA TYR A 338 23.48 17.81 1.25
C TYR A 338 23.15 18.86 2.33
N PRO A 339 22.52 20.01 2.00
CA PRO A 339 22.07 20.95 3.02
C PRO A 339 21.10 20.32 4.03
N LEU A 340 20.16 19.48 3.57
CA LEU A 340 19.21 18.81 4.46
C LEU A 340 19.89 17.76 5.35
N ALA A 341 20.79 16.97 4.78
CA ALA A 341 21.56 15.96 5.51
C ALA A 341 22.42 16.58 6.62
N THR A 342 22.99 17.76 6.37
CA THR A 342 23.76 18.52 7.37
C THR A 342 22.90 19.01 8.54
N ARG A 343 21.62 19.31 8.29
CA ARG A 343 20.68 19.74 9.33
C ARG A 343 20.28 18.62 10.28
N ASN A 344 20.47 17.34 9.91
CA ASN A 344 20.00 16.17 10.66
C ASN A 344 18.57 16.37 11.15
N LEU A 345 17.65 16.61 10.20
CA LEU A 345 16.28 17.01 10.51
C LEU A 345 15.60 15.99 11.43
N GLU A 346 15.24 16.40 12.64
CA GLU A 346 14.45 15.57 13.55
C GLU A 346 12.96 15.59 13.17
N MET A 347 12.27 14.48 13.43
CA MET A 347 10.83 14.34 13.17
C MET A 347 10.12 13.80 14.39
N ASP A 348 8.87 14.22 14.55
CA ASP A 348 7.92 13.70 15.54
C ASP A 348 6.70 13.18 14.79
N LEU A 349 6.34 11.90 14.96
CA LEU A 349 5.18 11.32 14.30
C LEU A 349 3.87 11.98 14.73
N ASP A 350 3.82 12.57 15.94
CA ASP A 350 2.65 13.28 16.45
C ASP A 350 2.42 14.62 15.71
N ASP A 351 3.46 15.21 15.11
CA ASP A 351 3.31 16.33 14.15
C ASP A 351 2.54 15.91 12.89
N GLY A 352 2.39 14.61 12.68
CA GLY A 352 1.65 14.00 11.59
C GLY A 352 2.40 14.04 10.27
N VAL A 353 1.95 13.20 9.34
CA VAL A 353 2.57 13.06 8.01
C VAL A 353 2.57 14.40 7.25
N LEU A 354 1.54 15.23 7.42
CA LEU A 354 1.42 16.50 6.70
C LEU A 354 2.57 17.46 7.02
N VAL A 355 2.83 17.71 8.30
CA VAL A 355 3.85 18.67 8.74
C VAL A 355 5.24 18.13 8.38
N ASN A 356 5.53 16.89 8.75
CA ASN A 356 6.85 16.32 8.52
C ASN A 356 7.19 16.19 7.03
N TYR A 357 6.23 15.82 6.18
CA TYR A 357 6.46 15.74 4.73
C TYR A 357 6.76 17.13 4.14
N LEU A 358 6.07 18.19 4.59
CA LEU A 358 6.31 19.56 4.11
C LEU A 358 7.68 20.10 4.51
N ARG A 359 8.19 19.71 5.69
CA ARG A 359 9.52 20.08 6.21
C ARG A 359 10.65 19.49 5.36
N MET A 360 10.43 18.36 4.69
CA MET A 360 11.39 17.77 3.75
C MET A 360 11.54 18.56 2.45
N GLY A 361 10.58 19.43 2.13
CA GLY A 361 10.64 20.32 0.98
C GLY A 361 10.91 19.59 -0.34
N LYS A 362 11.92 20.06 -1.09
CA LYS A 362 12.29 19.51 -2.40
C LYS A 362 13.01 18.16 -2.34
N ALA A 363 13.37 17.67 -1.15
CA ALA A 363 14.04 16.38 -1.02
C ALA A 363 13.12 15.22 -1.41
N LEU A 364 11.81 15.37 -1.16
CA LEU A 364 10.81 14.36 -1.52
C LEU A 364 10.11 14.72 -2.82
N ARG A 365 9.56 13.68 -3.46
CA ARG A 365 8.60 13.86 -4.55
C ARG A 365 7.41 14.70 -4.08
N VAL A 366 6.99 15.70 -4.85
CA VAL A 366 5.89 16.58 -4.43
C VAL A 366 4.55 15.85 -4.52
N ILE A 367 3.76 15.97 -3.46
CA ILE A 367 2.35 15.54 -3.42
C ILE A 367 1.49 16.81 -3.44
N PRO A 368 0.80 17.13 -4.55
CA PRO A 368 0.10 18.41 -4.71
C PRO A 368 -0.95 18.71 -3.64
N SER A 369 -1.61 17.69 -3.10
CA SER A 369 -2.59 17.82 -2.02
C SER A 369 -1.96 18.12 -0.65
N ILE A 370 -0.71 17.71 -0.41
CA ILE A 370 0.09 18.13 0.75
C ILE A 370 0.58 19.56 0.55
N GLU A 371 1.21 19.84 -0.60
CA GLU A 371 1.84 21.13 -0.88
C GLU A 371 0.84 22.31 -0.86
N ARG A 372 -0.40 22.11 -1.32
CA ARG A 372 -1.47 23.12 -1.23
C ARG A 372 -1.76 23.59 0.20
N LYS A 373 -1.46 22.76 1.22
CA LYS A 373 -1.65 23.10 2.63
C LYS A 373 -0.47 23.82 3.26
N ARG A 374 0.65 24.03 2.55
CA ARG A 374 1.88 24.65 3.11
C ARG A 374 1.60 25.93 3.89
N LYS A 375 0.86 26.88 3.29
CA LYS A 375 0.53 28.17 3.92
C LYS A 375 -0.38 28.05 5.14
N GLU A 376 -1.27 27.05 5.15
CA GLU A 376 -2.14 26.78 6.29
C GLU A 376 -1.31 26.20 7.44
N VAL A 377 -0.50 25.19 7.13
CA VAL A 377 0.35 24.48 8.11
C VAL A 377 1.40 25.38 8.74
N SER A 378 1.96 26.34 7.99
CA SER A 378 2.92 27.32 8.55
C SER A 378 2.31 28.27 9.58
N THR A 379 0.97 28.30 9.72
CA THR A 379 0.30 29.09 10.77
C THR A 379 -0.01 28.28 12.03
N TRP A 380 0.21 26.96 12.02
CA TRP A 380 -0.09 26.10 13.14
C TRP A 380 0.95 26.24 14.26
N THR A 381 0.47 26.26 15.50
CA THR A 381 1.28 26.42 16.71
C THR A 381 1.38 25.15 17.56
N TRP A 382 0.61 24.12 17.22
CA TRP A 382 0.57 22.85 17.92
C TRP A 382 1.72 21.88 17.58
N PRO A 383 2.33 21.88 16.37
CA PRO A 383 3.43 20.96 16.08
C PRO A 383 4.65 21.24 16.96
N VAL A 384 5.30 20.18 17.44
CA VAL A 384 6.59 20.24 18.14
C VAL A 384 7.64 20.82 17.20
N HIS A 385 7.63 20.40 15.93
CA HIS A 385 8.50 20.95 14.90
C HIS A 385 7.69 21.72 13.85
N PRO A 386 7.49 23.04 14.03
CA PRO A 386 6.69 23.82 13.10
C PRO A 386 7.34 23.92 11.72
N LEU A 387 6.50 24.13 10.70
CA LEU A 387 6.97 24.44 9.37
C LEU A 387 7.39 25.91 9.31
N GLU A 388 8.70 26.14 9.18
CA GLU A 388 9.25 27.49 8.98
C GLU A 388 8.68 28.12 7.70
N SER A 389 8.34 29.41 7.78
CA SER A 389 7.68 30.19 6.73
C SER A 389 8.55 30.49 5.52
#